data_AF-A0A2E8Y6E3-F1
#
_entry.id   AF-A0A2E8Y6E3-F1
#
_cell.length_a   1.000
_cell.length_b   1.000
_cell.length_c   1.000
_cell.angle_alpha   90.00
_cell.angle_beta   90.00
_cell.angle_gamma   90.00
#
_symmetry.space_group_name_H-M   'P 1'
#
loop_
_entity.id
_entity.type
_entity.pdbx_description
1 polymer ?
#
loop_
_entity_poly.entity_id
_entity_poly.type
_entity_poly.pdbx_seq_one_letter_code
_entity_poly.pdbx_strand_id
1 'polypeptide(L)' 'MGTDTQLSPEQTAQHVRQCLPDGGLFAGQQWRIATRPFPLDKKIVRQLEQLGRVLLKFYQAANTIYNWSAEG' A
#
# COMPACT_ATOMS: atom_id res chain seq x y z
N MET A 1 -15.69 4.10 -30.72
CA MET A 1 -16.30 4.85 -29.60
C MET A 1 -16.23 3.99 -28.35
N GLY A 2 -15.15 4.12 -27.57
CA GLY A 2 -15.06 3.48 -26.26
C GLY A 2 -15.56 4.47 -25.22
N THR A 3 -16.75 4.26 -24.67
CA THR A 3 -17.21 5.00 -23.50
C THR A 3 -16.49 4.43 -22.30
N ASP A 4 -15.29 4.94 -22.01
CA ASP A 4 -14.73 4.85 -20.65
C ASP A 4 -15.77 5.50 -19.74
N THR A 5 -16.54 4.67 -19.05
CA THR A 5 -17.50 5.13 -18.07
C THR A 5 -16.68 5.62 -16.89
N GLN A 6 -16.25 6.88 -16.94
CA GLN A 6 -15.62 7.53 -15.80
C GLN A 6 -16.66 7.55 -14.67
N LEU A 7 -16.48 6.65 -13.71
CA LEU A 7 -17.21 6.64 -12.45
C LEU A 7 -17.03 8.01 -11.78
N SER A 8 -18.10 8.54 -11.20
CA SER A 8 -18.01 9.75 -10.39
C SER A 8 -17.04 9.54 -9.22
N PRO A 9 -16.43 10.60 -8.68
CA PRO A 9 -15.52 10.47 -7.54
C PRO A 9 -16.17 9.76 -6.33
N GLU A 10 -17.47 9.96 -6.14
CA GLU A 10 -18.28 9.30 -5.09
C GLU A 10 -18.46 7.81 -5.38
N GLN A 11 -18.77 7.45 -6.62
CA GLN A 11 -18.92 6.06 -7.03
C GLN A 11 -17.60 5.28 -6.88
N THR A 12 -16.47 5.92 -7.19
CA THR A 12 -15.13 5.34 -6.97
C THR A 12 -14.88 5.07 -5.49
N ALA A 13 -15.15 6.04 -4.62
CA ALA A 13 -14.98 5.86 -3.18
C ALA A 13 -15.92 4.78 -2.61
N GLN A 14 -17.15 4.70 -3.10
CA GLN A 14 -18.11 3.68 -2.67
C GLN A 14 -17.71 2.28 -3.12
N HIS A 15 -17.20 2.14 -4.35
CA HIS A 15 -16.67 0.88 -4.85
C HIS A 15 -15.50 0.39 -3.98
N VAL A 16 -14.53 1.26 -3.70
CA VAL A 16 -13.40 0.92 -2.81
C VAL A 16 -13.89 0.54 -1.41
N ARG A 17 -14.94 1.21 -0.89
CA ARG A 17 -15.53 0.88 0.41
C ARG A 17 -16.10 -0.53 0.45
N GLN A 18 -16.76 -0.93 -0.62
CA GLN A 18 -17.40 -2.26 -0.73
C GLN A 18 -16.37 -3.39 -0.88
N CYS A 19 -15.17 -3.09 -1.34
CA CYS A 19 -14.06 -4.05 -1.42
C CYS A 19 -13.30 -4.23 -0.09
N LEU A 20 -13.54 -3.40 0.93
CA LEU A 20 -12.87 -3.53 2.21
C LEU A 20 -13.46 -4.70 3.03
N PRO A 21 -12.64 -5.46 3.77
CA PRO A 21 -13.14 -6.45 4.71
C PRO A 21 -14.04 -5.82 5.78
N ASP A 22 -15.02 -6.57 6.28
CA ASP A 22 -15.96 -6.11 7.32
C ASP A 22 -15.24 -5.63 8.60
N GLY A 23 -14.08 -6.21 8.92
CA GLY A 23 -13.24 -5.82 10.05
C GLY A 23 -12.32 -4.62 9.79
N GLY A 24 -12.38 -4.02 8.60
CA GLY A 24 -11.42 -3.02 8.14
C GLY A 24 -10.04 -3.62 7.86
N LEU A 25 -9.05 -2.77 7.67
CA LEU A 25 -7.66 -3.19 7.38
C LEU A 25 -6.79 -3.29 8.63
N PHE A 26 -7.11 -2.55 9.70
CA PHE A 26 -6.39 -2.56 10.98
C PHE A 26 -7.37 -2.51 12.15
N ALA A 27 -7.08 -3.24 13.21
CA ALA A 27 -7.91 -3.32 14.40
C ALA A 27 -8.12 -1.94 15.05
N GLY A 28 -9.37 -1.60 15.35
CA GLY A 28 -9.74 -0.36 16.04
C GLY A 28 -9.58 0.93 15.22
N GLN A 29 -9.31 0.83 13.91
CA GLN A 29 -9.08 1.99 13.05
C GLN A 29 -10.20 2.17 12.02
N GLN A 30 -10.61 3.42 11.81
CA GLN A 30 -11.55 3.81 10.75
C GLN A 30 -10.80 4.38 9.56
N TRP A 31 -11.21 3.97 8.35
CA TRP A 31 -10.52 4.34 7.12
C TRP A 31 -11.28 5.38 6.30
N ARG A 32 -10.58 6.45 5.93
CA ARG A 32 -11.07 7.43 4.96
C ARG A 32 -10.70 6.95 3.57
N ILE A 33 -11.67 6.99 2.66
CA ILE A 33 -11.48 6.54 1.28
C ILE A 33 -11.34 7.77 0.41
N ALA A 34 -10.27 7.81 -0.38
CA ALA A 34 -10.06 8.88 -1.34
C ALA A 34 -11.02 8.71 -2.53
N THR A 35 -11.60 9.81 -2.98
CA THR A 35 -12.48 9.86 -4.16
C THR A 35 -11.71 9.82 -5.48
N ARG A 36 -10.38 9.95 -5.43
CA ARG A 36 -9.47 9.85 -6.56
C ARG A 36 -8.16 9.21 -6.13
N PRO A 37 -7.47 8.46 -7.01
CA PRO A 37 -6.12 8.00 -6.76
C PRO A 37 -5.19 9.18 -6.44
N PHE A 38 -4.22 8.95 -5.56
CA PHE A 38 -3.15 9.91 -5.30
C PHE A 38 -2.09 9.78 -6.41
N PRO A 39 -1.93 10.78 -7.29
CA PRO A 39 -0.96 10.68 -8.38
C PRO A 39 0.46 10.78 -7.83
N LEU A 40 1.33 9.89 -8.28
CA LEU A 40 2.76 9.91 -7.98
C LEU A 40 3.57 10.23 -9.23
N ASP A 41 4.59 11.07 -9.08
CA ASP A 41 5.55 11.35 -10.14
C ASP A 41 6.37 10.09 -10.48
N LYS A 42 6.65 9.86 -11.76
CA LYS A 42 7.40 8.69 -12.24
C LYS A 42 8.77 8.56 -11.59
N LYS A 43 9.44 9.66 -11.28
CA LYS A 43 10.72 9.68 -10.56
C LYS A 43 10.55 9.13 -9.14
N ILE A 44 9.49 9.54 -8.44
CA ILE A 44 9.19 9.05 -7.09
C ILE A 44 8.88 7.56 -7.13
N VAL A 45 8.05 7.11 -8.08
CA VAL A 45 7.73 5.69 -8.26
C VAL A 45 9.01 4.86 -8.43
N ARG A 46 9.91 5.27 -9.33
CA ARG A 46 11.18 4.57 -9.56
C ARG A 46 12.07 4.54 -8.32
N GLN A 47 12.08 5.61 -7.51
CA GLN A 47 12.81 5.65 -6.25
C GLN A 47 12.23 4.67 -5.23
N LEU A 48 10.90 4.59 -5.10
CA LEU A 48 10.23 3.64 -4.21
C LEU A 48 10.52 2.19 -4.59
N GLU A 49 10.45 1.86 -5.89
CA GLU A 49 10.76 0.52 -6.40
C GLU A 49 12.21 0.10 -6.11
N GLN A 50 13.16 1.02 -6.28
CA GLN A 50 14.57 0.76 -5.98
C GLN A 50 14.80 0.57 -4.48
N LEU A 51 14.12 1.35 -3.65
CA LEU A 51 14.28 1.30 -2.20
C LEU A 51 13.77 -0.02 -1.61
N GLY A 52 12.71 -0.60 -2.17
CA GLY A 52 12.14 -1.87 -1.70
C GLY A 52 13.17 -3.00 -1.62
N ARG A 53 14.00 -3.17 -2.65
CA ARG A 53 15.06 -4.21 -2.65
C ARG A 53 16.12 -3.96 -1.57
N VAL A 54 16.49 -2.70 -1.34
CA VAL A 54 17.51 -2.32 -0.36
C VAL A 54 17.00 -2.56 1.05
N LEU A 55 15.78 -2.10 1.35
CA LEU A 55 15.16 -2.27 2.66
C LEU A 55 14.92 -3.75 3.01
N LEU A 56 14.50 -4.56 2.03
CA LEU A 56 14.31 -5.99 2.26
C LEU A 56 15.62 -6.68 2.67
N LYS A 57 16.72 -6.41 1.94
CA LYS A 57 18.03 -6.98 2.28
C LYS A 57 18.52 -6.52 3.66
N PHE A 58 18.33 -5.24 3.97
CA PHE A 58 18.66 -4.71 5.29
C PHE A 58 17.89 -5.43 6.40
N TYR A 59 16.56 -5.56 6.24
CA TYR A 59 15.71 -6.24 7.22
C TYR A 59 16.09 -7.71 7.42
N GLN A 60 16.36 -8.42 6.33
CA GLN A 60 16.84 -9.81 6.38
C GLN A 60 18.15 -9.94 7.15
N ALA A 61 19.14 -9.08 6.87
CA ALA A 61 20.42 -9.10 7.56
C ALA A 61 20.27 -8.78 9.06
N ALA A 62 19.44 -7.79 9.40
CA ALA A 62 19.15 -7.45 10.79
C ALA A 62 18.50 -8.62 11.55
N ASN A 63 17.52 -9.28 10.93
CA ASN A 63 16.89 -10.46 11.52
C ASN A 63 17.86 -11.63 11.68
N THR A 64 18.74 -11.88 10.72
CA THR A 64 19.76 -12.94 10.84
C THR A 64 20.67 -12.70 12.03
N ILE A 65 21.17 -11.47 12.20
CA ILE A 65 22.04 -11.11 13.33
C ILE A 65 21.28 -11.25 14.66
N TYR A 66 20.03 -10.79 14.71
CA TYR A 66 19.19 -10.94 15.89
C TYR A 66 19.00 -12.41 16.27
N ASN A 67 18.67 -13.27 15.31
CA ASN A 67 18.47 -14.70 15.56
C ASN A 67 19.77 -15.35 16.05
N TRP A 68 20.92 -15.06 15.45
CA TRP A 68 22.21 -15.57 15.94
C TRP A 68 22.51 -15.12 17.37
N SER A 69 22.21 -13.87 17.71
CA SER A 69 22.38 -13.38 19.08
C SER A 69 21.39 -14.01 20.06
N ALA A 70 20.19 -14.38 19.62
CA ALA A 70 19.16 -14.96 20.47
C ALA A 70 19.31 -16.48 20.65
N GLU A 71 19.90 -17.17 19.67
CA GLU A 71 20.12 -18.61 19.68
C GLU A 71 21.32 -19.03 20.56
N GLY A 72 22.36 -18.19 20.67
CA GLY A 72 23.52 -18.43 21.54
C GLY A 72 24.55 -19.39 20.97
#